data_AF-A0A7V3EMJ5-F1
#
_entry.id   AF-A0A7V3EMJ5-F1
#
_cell.length_a   1.000
_cell.length_b   1.000
_cell.length_c   1.000
_cell.angle_alpha   90.00
_cell.angle_beta   90.00
_cell.angle_gamma   90.00
#
_symmetry.space_group_name_H-M   'P 1'
#
loop_
_entity.id
_entity.type
_entity.pdbx_description
1 polymer ?
#
loop_
_entity_poly.entity_id
_entity_poly.type
_entity_poly.pdbx_seq_one_letter_code
_entity_poly.pdbx_strand_id
1 'polypeptide(L)'
;MTPRERFAAALDRRPLPGRVPHFELVFFLTMETFGKVHPSQRHYGQWKQMSERERQLHREEMAETYLLTAERFEHSAIFLHPNPGDEDETCRLIDIVRRRSGDRYFLMLHGDATDGLPNGDRMTEYSMRLVEEPDAVKEAMKRRVADALARAERFRKRTSLDGFA
;
A
#
# COMPACT_ATOMS: atom_id res chain seq x y z
N MET A 1 0.58 12.63 21.02
CA MET A 1 0.74 11.37 20.27
C MET A 1 0.51 11.68 18.81
N THR A 2 1.49 11.40 17.95
CA THR A 2 1.33 11.59 16.49
C THR A 2 0.30 10.60 15.94
N PRO A 3 -0.29 10.86 14.75
CA PRO A 3 -1.16 9.89 14.10
C PRO A 3 -0.50 8.51 13.93
N ARG A 4 0.80 8.47 13.58
CA ARG A 4 1.63 7.26 13.50
C ARG A 4 1.69 6.49 14.82
N GLU A 5 2.05 7.16 15.91
CA GLU A 5 2.13 6.55 17.24
C GLU A 5 0.77 6.02 17.70
N ARG A 6 -0.30 6.76 17.39
CA ARG A 6 -1.67 6.38 17.73
C ARG A 6 -2.10 5.13 16.99
N PHE A 7 -1.80 5.04 15.69
CA PHE A 7 -2.07 3.84 14.90
C PHE A 7 -1.31 2.62 15.42
N ALA A 8 -0.01 2.77 15.70
CA ALA A 8 0.81 1.71 16.27
C ALA A 8 0.29 1.24 17.64
N ALA A 9 -0.12 2.18 18.51
CA ALA A 9 -0.73 1.86 19.80
C ALA A 9 -2.01 1.03 19.68
N ALA A 10 -2.84 1.29 18.66
CA ALA A 10 -4.03 0.48 18.40
C ALA A 10 -3.66 -0.95 17.98
N LEU A 11 -2.66 -1.12 17.11
CA LEU A 11 -2.16 -2.44 16.70
C LEU A 11 -1.59 -3.23 17.89
N ASP A 12 -0.90 -2.54 18.80
CA ASP A 12 -0.36 -3.12 20.04
C ASP A 12 -1.44 -3.40 21.10
N ARG A 13 -2.71 -3.10 20.81
CA ARG A 13 -3.85 -3.21 21.75
C ARG A 13 -3.67 -2.38 23.02
N ARG A 14 -2.97 -1.24 22.92
CA ARG A 14 -2.83 -0.28 24.03
C ARG A 14 -4.10 0.57 24.15
N PRO A 15 -4.53 0.94 25.38
CA PRO A 15 -5.69 1.81 25.56
C PRO A 15 -5.52 3.17 24.86
N LEU A 16 -6.57 3.62 24.15
CA LEU A 16 -6.59 4.91 23.45
C LEU A 16 -7.87 5.68 23.82
N PRO A 17 -7.77 6.96 24.25
CA PRO A 17 -8.95 7.80 24.45
C PRO A 17 -9.45 8.35 23.10
N GLY A 18 -10.77 8.51 22.95
CA GLY A 18 -11.40 9.11 21.76
C GLY A 18 -11.60 8.14 20.59
N ARG A 19 -11.73 8.70 19.37
CA ARG A 19 -12.01 7.93 18.13
C ARG A 19 -10.86 6.98 17.78
N VAL A 20 -11.19 5.72 17.45
CA VAL A 20 -10.22 4.72 16.98
C VAL A 20 -9.42 5.27 15.77
N PRO A 21 -8.08 5.14 15.74
CA PRO A 21 -7.30 5.55 14.58
C PRO A 21 -7.74 4.74 13.36
N HIS A 22 -7.88 5.43 12.23
CA HIS A 22 -8.46 4.88 11.02
C HIS A 22 -7.70 5.42 9.81
N PHE A 23 -7.92 4.78 8.68
CA PHE A 23 -7.39 5.13 7.37
C PHE A 23 -8.32 4.50 6.33
N GLU A 24 -8.13 4.86 5.07
CA GLU A 24 -8.84 4.25 3.96
C GLU A 24 -7.94 3.22 3.27
N LEU A 25 -8.46 2.02 3.02
CA LEU A 25 -7.76 1.00 2.25
C LEU A 25 -7.61 1.46 0.81
N VAL A 26 -8.69 1.93 0.18
CA VAL A 26 -8.66 2.43 -1.20
C VAL A 26 -9.55 3.67 -1.34
N PHE A 27 -8.96 4.87 -1.40
CA PHE A 27 -9.70 6.12 -1.49
C PHE A 27 -9.79 6.63 -2.94
N PHE A 28 -10.95 6.44 -3.58
CA PHE A 28 -11.15 6.87 -4.98
C PHE A 28 -11.88 8.19 -5.18
N LEU A 29 -12.27 8.88 -4.10
CA LEU A 29 -12.90 10.20 -4.20
C LEU A 29 -11.87 11.35 -4.33
N THR A 30 -10.62 11.07 -4.73
CA THR A 30 -9.58 12.10 -4.89
C THR A 30 -9.91 13.11 -5.97
N MET A 31 -10.59 12.68 -7.04
CA MET A 31 -11.01 13.59 -8.11
C MET A 31 -12.11 14.54 -7.61
N GLU A 32 -13.11 14.00 -6.93
CA GLU A 32 -14.20 14.79 -6.35
C GLU A 32 -13.68 15.74 -5.25
N THR A 33 -12.77 15.26 -4.40
CA THR A 33 -12.31 16.00 -3.22
C THR A 33 -11.21 17.03 -3.56
N PHE A 34 -10.32 16.71 -4.51
CA PHE A 34 -9.10 17.49 -4.77
C PHE A 34 -8.87 17.85 -6.24
N GLY A 35 -9.72 17.39 -7.17
CA GLY A 35 -9.49 17.54 -8.61
C GLY A 35 -8.28 16.73 -9.12
N LYS A 36 -7.91 15.66 -8.41
CA LYS A 36 -6.72 14.84 -8.70
C LYS A 36 -7.09 13.38 -8.95
N VAL A 37 -6.57 12.78 -10.03
CA VAL A 37 -6.73 11.34 -10.31
C VAL A 37 -5.97 10.53 -9.25
N HIS A 38 -6.58 9.50 -8.67
CA HIS A 38 -5.90 8.66 -7.68
C HIS A 38 -4.64 8.02 -8.30
N PRO A 39 -3.50 7.94 -7.58
CA PRO A 39 -2.25 7.40 -8.15
C PRO A 39 -2.39 6.05 -8.85
N SER A 40 -3.13 5.10 -8.28
CA SER A 40 -3.32 3.76 -8.87
C SER A 40 -4.16 3.73 -10.17
N GLN A 41 -4.86 4.82 -10.50
CA GLN A 41 -5.70 4.94 -11.69
C GLN A 41 -4.97 5.60 -12.86
N ARG A 42 -3.70 5.97 -12.68
CA ARG A 42 -2.88 6.63 -13.71
C ARG A 42 -2.21 5.60 -14.61
N HIS A 43 -1.99 5.97 -15.86
CA HIS A 43 -1.33 5.09 -16.83
C HIS A 43 0.09 5.59 -17.12
N TYR A 44 1.09 4.79 -16.73
CA TYR A 44 2.51 5.12 -16.89
C TYR A 44 3.24 4.19 -17.89
N GLY A 45 2.57 3.82 -18.99
CA GLY A 45 3.16 2.95 -20.03
C GLY A 45 4.47 3.48 -20.64
N GLN A 46 4.67 4.80 -20.63
CA GLN A 46 5.88 5.46 -21.12
C GLN A 46 6.83 5.91 -19.99
N TRP A 47 6.68 5.41 -18.76
CA TRP A 47 7.49 5.85 -17.60
C TRP A 47 9.00 5.87 -17.88
N LYS A 48 9.52 4.85 -18.55
CA LYS A 48 10.96 4.72 -18.86
C LYS A 48 11.46 5.68 -19.94
N GLN A 49 10.55 6.32 -20.68
CA GLN A 49 10.88 7.36 -21.68
C GLN A 49 10.87 8.77 -21.06
N MET A 50 10.30 8.93 -19.87
CA MET A 50 10.28 10.19 -19.14
C MET A 50 11.66 10.49 -18.53
N SER A 51 12.05 11.75 -18.60
CA SER A 51 13.20 12.27 -17.87
C SER A 51 13.04 12.05 -16.35
N GLU A 52 14.16 12.07 -15.62
CA GLU A 52 14.11 11.98 -14.16
C GLU A 52 13.31 13.13 -13.53
N ARG A 53 13.35 14.32 -14.14
CA ARG A 53 12.58 15.49 -13.68
C ARG A 53 11.07 15.24 -13.79
N GLU A 54 10.60 14.71 -14.91
CA GLU A 54 9.18 14.39 -15.11
C GLU A 54 8.72 13.29 -14.13
N ARG A 55 9.54 12.24 -13.96
CA ARG A 55 9.26 11.18 -12.97
C ARG A 55 9.18 11.73 -11.56
N GLN A 56 10.08 12.65 -11.19
CA GLN A 56 10.04 13.28 -9.87
C GLN A 56 8.77 14.10 -9.65
N LEU A 57 8.30 14.86 -10.66
CA LEU A 57 7.04 15.61 -10.56
C LEU A 57 5.85 14.68 -10.27
N HIS A 58 5.79 13.53 -10.94
CA HIS A 58 4.74 12.54 -10.66
C HIS A 58 4.84 11.97 -9.24
N ARG A 59 6.04 11.64 -8.74
CA ARG A 59 6.21 11.13 -7.38
C ARG A 59 5.77 12.14 -6.32
N GLU A 60 6.16 13.40 -6.48
CA GLU A 60 5.80 14.47 -5.56
C GLU A 60 4.29 14.71 -5.52
N GLU A 61 3.63 14.66 -6.67
CA GLU A 61 2.19 14.85 -6.79
C GLU A 61 1.41 13.64 -6.23
N MET A 62 1.90 12.41 -6.43
CA MET A 62 1.34 11.22 -5.78
C MET A 62 1.43 11.33 -4.25
N ALA A 63 2.61 11.69 -3.73
CA ALA A 63 2.79 11.92 -2.31
C ALA A 63 1.87 13.01 -1.77
N GLU A 64 1.70 14.11 -2.52
CA GLU A 64 0.74 15.17 -2.18
C GLU A 64 -0.68 14.63 -2.05
N THR A 65 -1.14 13.84 -3.02
CA THR A 65 -2.50 13.29 -3.04
C THR A 65 -2.77 12.43 -1.78
N TYR A 66 -1.80 11.61 -1.37
CA TYR A 66 -1.92 10.82 -0.14
C TYR A 66 -1.96 11.69 1.12
N LEU A 67 -1.13 12.73 1.19
CA LEU A 67 -1.09 13.64 2.33
C LEU A 67 -2.38 14.45 2.44
N LEU A 68 -2.87 15.00 1.33
CA LEU A 68 -4.15 15.72 1.28
C LEU A 68 -5.30 14.82 1.75
N THR A 69 -5.32 13.56 1.32
CA THR A 69 -6.33 12.59 1.77
C THR A 69 -6.23 12.36 3.28
N ALA A 70 -5.04 12.09 3.80
CA ALA A 70 -4.85 11.85 5.23
C ALA A 70 -5.21 13.06 6.08
N GLU A 71 -4.87 14.27 5.63
CA GLU A 71 -5.18 15.51 6.33
C GLU A 71 -6.68 15.83 6.29
N ARG A 72 -7.32 15.73 5.13
CA ARG A 72 -8.73 16.09 4.94
C ARG A 72 -9.69 15.22 5.74
N PHE A 73 -9.35 13.95 5.91
CA PHE A 73 -10.18 12.94 6.58
C PHE A 73 -9.63 12.50 7.94
N GLU A 74 -8.58 13.18 8.43
CA GLU A 74 -7.99 12.96 9.75
C GLU A 74 -7.47 11.53 9.97
N HIS A 75 -6.89 10.94 8.92
CA HIS A 75 -6.36 9.59 8.97
C HIS A 75 -5.13 9.50 9.88
N SER A 76 -4.96 8.34 10.50
CA SER A 76 -3.77 8.01 11.29
C SER A 76 -2.70 7.26 10.50
N ALA A 77 -3.09 6.68 9.37
CA ALA A 77 -2.22 5.95 8.47
C ALA A 77 -2.48 6.29 7.00
N ILE A 78 -1.51 5.99 6.15
CA ILE A 78 -1.60 6.11 4.69
C ILE A 78 -1.31 4.73 4.10
N PHE A 79 -2.31 4.20 3.38
CA PHE A 79 -2.18 3.00 2.57
C PHE A 79 -1.70 3.39 1.16
N LEU A 80 -0.41 3.17 0.90
CA LEU A 80 0.23 3.60 -0.34
C LEU A 80 -0.12 2.64 -1.48
N HIS A 81 -0.43 3.20 -2.65
CA HIS A 81 -0.60 2.47 -3.91
C HIS A 81 0.40 2.98 -4.96
N PRO A 82 1.69 2.63 -4.83
CA PRO A 82 2.71 3.10 -5.75
C PRO A 82 2.37 2.77 -7.20
N ASN A 83 2.53 3.76 -8.08
CA ASN A 83 2.33 3.61 -9.51
C ASN A 83 3.30 4.52 -10.28
N PRO A 84 4.32 3.99 -10.99
CA PRO A 84 4.59 2.57 -11.18
C PRO A 84 4.88 1.82 -9.87
N GLY A 85 4.47 0.55 -9.84
CA GLY A 85 4.49 -0.30 -8.64
C GLY A 85 5.78 -1.09 -8.42
N ASP A 86 6.86 -0.79 -9.13
CA ASP A 86 8.14 -1.47 -8.91
C ASP A 86 8.80 -1.07 -7.58
N GLU A 87 9.76 -1.88 -7.13
CA GLU A 87 10.36 -1.73 -5.81
C GLU A 87 11.08 -0.39 -5.63
N ASP A 88 11.78 0.09 -6.65
CA ASP A 88 12.56 1.32 -6.57
C ASP A 88 11.64 2.55 -6.54
N GLU A 89 10.60 2.57 -7.37
CA GLU A 89 9.59 3.63 -7.34
C GLU A 89 8.80 3.64 -6.04
N THR A 90 8.50 2.47 -5.49
CA THR A 90 7.86 2.33 -4.18
C THR A 90 8.74 2.93 -3.08
N CYS A 91 10.04 2.60 -3.06
CA CYS A 91 10.98 3.15 -2.07
C CYS A 91 11.04 4.69 -2.16
N ARG A 92 11.19 5.24 -3.38
CA ARG A 92 11.22 6.69 -3.60
C ARG A 92 9.95 7.38 -3.12
N LEU A 93 8.78 6.79 -3.37
CA LEU A 93 7.51 7.33 -2.90
C LEU A 93 7.43 7.35 -1.36
N ILE A 94 7.84 6.26 -0.70
CA ILE A 94 7.88 6.18 0.78
C ILE A 94 8.77 7.30 1.34
N ASP A 95 9.96 7.48 0.79
CA ASP A 95 10.91 8.51 1.24
C ASP A 95 10.34 9.93 1.09
N ILE A 96 9.66 10.21 -0.03
CA ILE A 96 9.01 11.51 -0.28
C ILE A 96 7.90 11.75 0.73
N VAL A 97 7.01 10.76 0.96
CA VAL A 97 5.91 10.89 1.92
C VAL A 97 6.45 11.06 3.33
N ARG A 98 7.50 10.34 3.72
CA ARG A 98 8.19 10.49 5.01
C ARG A 98 8.73 11.90 5.20
N ARG A 99 9.53 12.36 4.24
CA ARG A 99 10.13 13.70 4.25
C ARG A 99 9.09 14.81 4.33
N ARG A 100 8.01 14.72 3.54
CA ARG A 100 6.95 15.75 3.49
C ARG A 100 6.03 15.71 4.70
N SER A 101 5.75 14.52 5.25
CA SER A 101 4.90 14.39 6.42
C SER A 101 5.63 14.66 7.73
N GLY A 102 6.96 14.57 7.78
CA GLY A 102 7.72 14.63 9.02
C GLY A 102 7.37 13.47 9.95
N ASP A 103 7.27 12.26 9.40
CA ASP A 103 6.92 11.03 10.13
C ASP A 103 5.55 11.02 10.82
N ARG A 104 4.64 11.95 10.47
CA ARG A 104 3.33 12.10 11.12
C ARG A 104 2.41 10.88 10.98
N TYR A 105 2.46 10.16 9.86
CA TYR A 105 1.51 9.07 9.56
C TYR A 105 2.17 7.70 9.59
N PHE A 106 1.41 6.68 9.97
CA PHE A 106 1.81 5.30 9.76
C PHE A 106 1.76 4.97 8.26
N LEU A 107 2.83 4.46 7.66
CA LEU A 107 2.84 4.11 6.24
C LEU A 107 2.81 2.60 6.05
N MET A 108 1.94 2.15 5.17
CA MET A 108 1.82 0.74 4.84
C MET A 108 1.57 0.49 3.35
N LEU A 109 1.85 -0.73 2.92
CA LEU A 109 1.62 -1.24 1.57
C LEU A 109 0.75 -2.49 1.63
N HIS A 110 0.21 -2.89 0.48
CA HIS A 110 -0.38 -4.22 0.31
C HIS A 110 0.68 -5.31 0.53
N GLY A 111 0.36 -6.28 1.39
CA GLY A 111 1.20 -7.42 1.72
C GLY A 111 0.50 -8.78 1.66
N ASP A 112 -0.76 -8.82 1.21
CA ASP A 112 -1.50 -10.08 1.08
C ASP A 112 -0.70 -11.15 0.30
N ALA A 113 -0.62 -12.33 0.91
CA ALA A 113 0.01 -13.51 0.35
C ALA A 113 -1.01 -14.64 0.09
N THR A 114 -2.30 -14.37 0.31
CA THR A 114 -3.41 -15.29 0.08
C THR A 114 -3.82 -15.31 -1.39
N ASP A 115 -4.60 -16.31 -1.76
CA ASP A 115 -5.23 -16.33 -3.09
C ASP A 115 -6.36 -15.30 -3.12
N GLY A 116 -6.32 -14.44 -4.13
CA GLY A 116 -7.48 -13.63 -4.47
C GLY A 116 -8.65 -14.51 -4.89
N LEU A 117 -9.87 -14.02 -4.66
CA LEU A 117 -11.06 -14.69 -5.16
C LEU A 117 -10.98 -14.82 -6.69
N PRO A 118 -11.11 -16.04 -7.24
CA PRO A 118 -11.15 -16.22 -8.68
C PRO A 118 -12.30 -15.43 -9.31
N ASN A 119 -12.09 -15.04 -10.56
CA ASN A 119 -13.17 -14.53 -11.39
C ASN A 119 -14.22 -15.64 -11.59
N GLY A 120 -15.47 -15.26 -11.89
CA GLY A 120 -16.60 -16.20 -11.97
C GLY A 120 -16.41 -17.36 -12.96
N ASP A 121 -15.63 -17.17 -14.02
CA ASP A 121 -15.27 -18.18 -15.01
C ASP A 121 -14.29 -19.25 -14.50
N ARG A 122 -13.53 -18.95 -13.44
CA ARG A 122 -12.50 -19.84 -12.87
C ARG A 122 -12.86 -20.41 -11.49
N MET A 123 -14.01 -20.03 -10.93
CA MET A 123 -14.44 -20.45 -9.59
C MET A 123 -14.57 -21.97 -9.46
N THR A 124 -15.19 -22.63 -10.45
CA THR A 124 -15.38 -24.10 -10.42
C THR A 124 -14.04 -24.83 -10.50
N GLU A 125 -13.17 -24.43 -11.42
CA GLU A 125 -11.84 -25.02 -11.57
C GLU A 125 -11.01 -24.85 -10.29
N TYR A 126 -10.98 -23.64 -9.71
CA TYR A 126 -10.28 -23.40 -8.45
C TYR A 126 -10.85 -24.26 -7.31
N SER A 127 -12.17 -24.39 -7.22
CA SER A 127 -12.83 -25.21 -6.20
C SER A 127 -12.50 -26.70 -6.35
N MET A 128 -12.46 -27.21 -7.58
CA MET A 128 -12.05 -28.59 -7.86
C MET A 128 -10.59 -28.82 -7.46
N ARG A 129 -9.69 -27.90 -7.82
CA ARG A 129 -8.26 -27.98 -7.45
C ARG A 129 -8.01 -28.01 -5.94
N LEU A 130 -8.84 -27.31 -5.15
CA LEU A 130 -8.72 -27.36 -3.68
C LEU A 130 -9.00 -28.76 -3.11
N VAL A 131 -9.85 -29.55 -3.78
CA VAL A 131 -10.23 -30.91 -3.36
C VAL A 131 -9.29 -31.95 -3.96
N GLU A 132 -8.97 -31.82 -5.25
CA GLU A 132 -8.20 -32.79 -6.02
C GLU A 132 -6.69 -32.66 -5.79
N GLU A 133 -6.19 -31.44 -5.58
CA GLU A 133 -4.76 -31.13 -5.44
C GLU A 133 -4.42 -30.30 -4.17
N PRO A 134 -4.93 -30.66 -2.98
CA PRO A 134 -4.82 -29.82 -1.78
C PRO A 134 -3.37 -29.52 -1.38
N ASP A 135 -2.45 -30.48 -1.55
CA ASP A 135 -1.05 -30.28 -1.19
C ASP A 135 -0.32 -29.37 -2.18
N ALA A 136 -0.63 -29.47 -3.47
CA ALA A 136 -0.06 -28.56 -4.48
C ALA A 136 -0.50 -27.11 -4.24
N VAL A 137 -1.77 -26.90 -3.86
CA VAL A 137 -2.27 -25.57 -3.49
C VAL A 137 -1.56 -25.06 -2.23
N LYS A 138 -1.45 -25.87 -1.18
CA LYS A 138 -0.73 -25.47 0.05
C LYS A 138 0.73 -25.11 -0.22
N GLU A 139 1.43 -25.89 -1.05
CA GLU A 139 2.82 -25.58 -1.42
C GLU A 139 2.93 -24.28 -2.23
N ALA A 140 1.96 -23.98 -3.11
CA ALA A 140 1.90 -22.70 -3.80
C ALA A 140 1.68 -21.54 -2.82
N MET A 141 0.78 -21.68 -1.85
CA MET A 141 0.56 -20.67 -0.81
C MET A 141 1.80 -20.45 0.07
N LYS A 142 2.51 -21.53 0.46
CA LYS A 142 3.78 -21.41 1.21
C LYS A 142 4.83 -20.60 0.45
N ARG A 143 4.97 -20.83 -0.86
CA ARG A 143 5.89 -20.04 -1.71
C ARG A 143 5.52 -18.57 -1.72
N ARG A 144 4.23 -18.24 -1.86
CA ARG A 144 3.77 -16.84 -1.83
C ARG A 144 4.06 -16.15 -0.49
N VAL A 145 3.86 -16.85 0.63
CA VAL A 145 4.22 -16.32 1.96
C VAL A 145 5.73 -16.08 2.05
N ALA A 146 6.56 -17.00 1.57
CA ALA A 146 8.00 -16.82 1.54
C ALA A 146 8.42 -15.61 0.68
N ASP A 147 7.81 -15.44 -0.50
CA ASP A 147 8.07 -14.29 -1.38
C ASP A 147 7.64 -12.96 -0.74
N ALA A 148 6.48 -12.94 -0.07
CA ALA A 148 5.99 -11.78 0.66
C ALA A 148 6.92 -11.39 1.82
N LEU A 149 7.41 -12.37 2.59
CA LEU A 149 8.39 -12.15 3.66
C LEU A 149 9.73 -11.62 3.10
N ALA A 150 10.21 -12.19 2.00
CA ALA A 150 11.42 -11.73 1.33
C ALA A 150 11.28 -10.28 0.83
N ARG A 151 10.10 -9.93 0.27
CA ARG A 151 9.76 -8.56 -0.14
C ARG A 151 9.73 -7.61 1.06
N ALA A 152 9.08 -8.01 2.15
CA ALA A 152 9.01 -7.22 3.39
C ALA A 152 10.40 -6.92 3.96
N GLU A 153 11.30 -7.90 3.97
CA GLU A 153 12.67 -7.73 4.44
C GLU A 153 13.47 -6.75 3.57
N ARG A 154 13.26 -6.74 2.25
CA ARG A 154 13.89 -5.75 1.36
C ARG A 154 13.39 -4.33 1.65
N PHE A 155 12.09 -4.13 1.81
CA PHE A 155 11.54 -2.82 2.18
C PHE A 155 12.00 -2.35 3.55
N ARG A 156 12.06 -3.25 4.54
CA ARG A 156 12.57 -2.95 5.88
C ARG A 156 14.01 -2.45 5.84
N LYS A 157 14.87 -2.99 4.97
CA LYS A 157 16.27 -2.57 4.83
C LYS A 157 16.42 -1.24 4.09
N ARG A 158 15.50 -0.92 3.19
CA ARG A 158 15.65 0.19 2.22
C ARG A 158 14.82 1.42 2.57
N THR A 159 13.82 1.29 3.44
CA THR A 159 12.81 2.34 3.66
C THR A 159 12.37 2.40 5.12
N SER A 160 11.69 3.49 5.47
CA SER A 160 11.02 3.66 6.76
C SER A 160 9.54 3.24 6.72
N LEU A 161 9.17 2.21 5.96
CA LEU A 161 7.81 1.65 5.95
C LEU A 161 7.47 1.06 7.33
N ASP A 162 6.25 1.28 7.84
CA ASP A 162 5.87 0.77 9.16
C ASP A 162 5.26 -0.63 9.12
N GLY A 163 4.59 -1.00 8.03
CA GLY A 163 3.97 -2.31 7.94
C GLY A 163 3.31 -2.61 6.60
N PHE A 164 2.58 -3.73 6.59
CA PHE A 164 1.78 -4.19 5.47
C PHE A 164 0.36 -4.49 5.95
N ALA A 165 -0.62 -4.32 5.07
CA ALA A 165 -1.99 -4.83 5.28
C ALA A 165 -2.29 -5.98 4.32
#